data_AF-Q7YWB1-F1
#
_entry.id   AF-Q7YWB1-F1
#
_cell.length_a   1.000
_cell.length_b   1.000
_cell.length_c   1.000
_cell.angle_alpha   90.00
_cell.angle_beta   90.00
_cell.angle_gamma   90.00
#
_symmetry.space_group_name_H-M   'P 1'
#
loop_
_entity.id
_entity.type
_entity.pdbx_description
1 polymer ?
#
loop_
_entity_poly.entity_id
_entity_poly.type
_entity_poly.pdbx_seq_one_letter_code
_entity_poly.pdbx_strand_id
1 'polypeptide(L)'
;TTAFSSLPALVTDEKNNPFHHSYIDVAGTITTRSPRPQLFDDPEHGDESFFYRQIALALEQRDFCDFEIQFEMGHNAIHSWVGGPSPYGMSTLHYTSYDPLFYLHHSNTDRIWAIWQALQKYRGLPYNSANCEINKLKKPMMPFSSDDNHNEVTKAHSTGIKSFDYHELNYEYDNLNFHGMTIPQLEVHLNKIQEKDRVFAGFLLRAIGQSADVNFDICRKDGECHFGGTFCVLGGQHEMAWAFDRLFLYDITKALNKLHLDAYDDFLINVSIVNIEGVKLPSSLLPRPTIMFKPGKGTQHHH
;
A
#
# COMPACT_ATOMS: atom_id res chain seq x y z
N THR A 1 10.42 -0.81 -5.16
CA THR A 1 10.41 0.63 -4.86
C THR A 1 11.79 1.09 -4.44
N THR A 2 12.63 1.44 -5.40
CA THR A 2 13.92 2.09 -5.13
C THR A 2 13.67 3.54 -4.74
N ALA A 3 14.41 4.09 -3.78
CA ALA A 3 14.34 5.51 -3.47
C ALA A 3 14.64 6.33 -4.75
N PHE A 4 13.89 7.42 -4.94
CA PHE A 4 14.04 8.31 -6.11
C PHE A 4 14.00 9.76 -5.65
N SER A 5 14.77 10.62 -6.32
CA SER A 5 14.90 12.04 -5.99
C SER A 5 13.90 12.94 -6.73
N SER A 6 13.21 12.39 -7.73
CA SER A 6 12.20 13.09 -8.53
C SER A 6 11.25 12.09 -9.18
N LEU A 7 10.08 12.56 -9.60
CA LEU A 7 9.19 11.77 -10.44
C LEU A 7 9.88 11.42 -11.79
N PRO A 8 9.45 10.34 -12.48
CA PRO A 8 10.02 9.94 -13.76
C PRO A 8 9.91 11.03 -14.83
N ALA A 9 10.97 11.21 -15.63
CA ALA A 9 10.99 12.18 -16.74
C ALA A 9 9.78 12.05 -17.68
N LEU A 10 9.34 10.81 -17.92
CA LEU A 10 8.16 10.49 -18.72
C LEU A 10 6.92 11.27 -18.29
N VAL A 11 6.77 11.61 -17.01
CA VAL A 11 5.60 12.34 -16.51
C VAL A 11 5.90 13.79 -16.13
N THR A 12 7.16 14.23 -16.15
CA THR A 12 7.56 15.59 -15.74
C THR A 12 7.94 16.48 -16.92
N ASP A 13 8.30 15.91 -18.07
CA ASP A 13 8.63 16.72 -19.24
C ASP A 13 7.39 17.50 -19.71
N GLU A 14 7.47 18.83 -19.78
CA GLU A 14 6.32 19.68 -20.06
C GLU A 14 6.00 19.81 -21.56
N LYS A 15 7.01 19.65 -22.42
CA LYS A 15 6.89 19.94 -23.85
C LYS A 15 6.43 18.71 -24.61
N ASN A 16 5.28 18.81 -25.27
CA ASN A 16 4.72 17.78 -26.15
C ASN A 16 4.65 16.39 -25.50
N ASN A 17 4.25 16.35 -24.23
CA ASN A 17 4.23 15.11 -23.44
C ASN A 17 2.80 14.76 -23.00
N PRO A 18 2.18 13.70 -23.55
CA PRO A 18 0.85 13.28 -23.16
C PRO A 18 0.78 12.66 -21.75
N PHE A 19 1.92 12.32 -21.14
CA PHE A 19 1.99 11.77 -19.78
C PHE A 19 2.13 12.86 -18.70
N HIS A 20 2.37 14.12 -19.09
CA HIS A 20 2.50 15.21 -18.13
C HIS A 20 1.19 15.47 -17.39
N HIS A 21 0.09 15.53 -18.13
CA HIS A 21 -1.25 15.83 -17.61
C HIS A 21 -2.31 15.36 -18.59
N SER A 22 -3.55 15.22 -18.10
CA SER A 22 -4.73 14.98 -18.93
C SER A 22 -5.79 16.04 -18.66
N TYR A 23 -6.70 16.25 -19.61
CA TYR A 23 -7.85 17.12 -19.43
C TYR A 23 -9.04 16.33 -18.85
N ILE A 24 -9.75 16.95 -17.92
CA ILE A 24 -10.88 16.39 -17.18
C ILE A 24 -12.14 17.12 -17.64
N ASP A 25 -12.87 16.54 -18.60
CA ASP A 25 -14.05 17.18 -19.22
C ASP A 25 -15.10 17.62 -18.21
N VAL A 26 -15.39 16.76 -17.22
CA VAL A 26 -16.42 17.02 -16.19
C VAL A 26 -16.07 18.16 -15.24
N ALA A 27 -14.78 18.48 -15.11
CA ALA A 27 -14.28 19.54 -14.24
C ALA A 27 -13.78 20.77 -15.03
N GLY A 28 -13.68 20.68 -16.35
CA GLY A 28 -13.21 21.76 -17.21
C GLY A 28 -11.76 22.18 -16.94
N THR A 29 -10.92 21.27 -16.47
CA THR A 29 -9.54 21.57 -16.03
C THR A 29 -8.60 20.41 -16.34
N ILE A 30 -7.30 20.61 -16.14
CA ILE A 30 -6.29 19.55 -16.26
C ILE A 30 -6.00 18.90 -14.91
N THR A 31 -5.49 17.67 -14.95
CA THR A 31 -4.94 16.99 -13.78
C THR A 31 -3.76 17.77 -13.21
N THR A 32 -3.62 17.78 -11.90
CA THR A 32 -2.53 18.50 -11.22
C THR A 32 -1.89 17.63 -10.16
N ARG A 33 -0.58 17.80 -9.97
CA ARG A 33 0.21 17.07 -8.98
C ARG A 33 0.89 18.09 -8.07
N SER A 34 0.94 17.79 -6.78
CA SER A 34 1.70 18.58 -5.81
C SER A 34 2.49 17.64 -4.90
N PRO A 35 3.57 17.03 -5.43
CA PRO A 35 4.29 15.98 -4.71
C PRO A 35 4.79 16.46 -3.36
N ARG A 36 4.59 15.64 -2.32
CA ARG A 36 5.02 15.94 -0.96
C ARG A 36 6.50 15.60 -0.78
N PRO A 37 7.26 16.36 0.04
CA PRO A 37 8.69 16.11 0.27
C PRO A 37 9.00 14.68 0.76
N GLN A 38 8.10 14.10 1.57
CA GLN A 38 8.23 12.73 2.10
C GLN A 38 8.39 11.66 1.00
N LEU A 39 7.95 11.96 -0.23
CA LEU A 39 8.13 11.07 -1.37
C LEU A 39 9.60 10.88 -1.77
N PHE A 40 10.43 11.90 -1.53
CA PHE A 40 11.83 11.96 -1.97
C PHE A 40 12.81 11.94 -0.80
N ASP A 41 12.40 12.50 0.35
CA ASP A 41 13.22 12.64 1.55
C ASP A 41 13.02 11.46 2.49
N ASP A 42 13.24 10.24 1.99
CA ASP A 42 13.32 9.07 2.85
C ASP A 42 14.69 9.09 3.55
N PRO A 43 14.76 9.32 4.89
CA PRO A 43 16.03 9.33 5.61
C PRO A 43 16.69 7.94 5.62
N GLU A 44 15.93 6.91 5.24
CA GLU A 44 16.33 5.53 5.18
C GLU A 44 16.50 5.10 3.70
N HIS A 45 17.61 4.45 3.37
CA HIS A 45 17.94 4.06 2.00
C HIS A 45 17.97 2.54 1.83
N GLY A 46 17.76 2.08 0.59
CA GLY A 46 17.75 0.65 0.26
C GLY A 46 16.64 -0.10 1.00
N ASP A 47 17.02 -1.14 1.73
CA ASP A 47 16.09 -2.03 2.45
C ASP A 47 15.44 -1.37 3.68
N GLU A 48 15.89 -0.18 4.09
CA GLU A 48 15.28 0.58 5.17
C GLU A 48 14.22 1.58 4.67
N SER A 49 14.14 1.82 3.35
CA SER A 49 13.18 2.79 2.79
C SER A 49 11.75 2.48 3.22
N PHE A 50 10.95 3.52 3.49
CA PHE A 50 9.53 3.44 3.83
C PHE A 50 8.77 2.53 2.86
N PHE A 51 8.84 2.80 1.57
CA PHE A 51 8.13 2.00 0.57
C PHE A 51 8.69 0.58 0.45
N TYR A 52 9.98 0.39 0.72
CA TYR A 52 10.55 -0.96 0.76
C TYR A 52 9.92 -1.75 1.90
N ARG A 53 9.93 -1.20 3.12
CA ARG A 53 9.46 -1.89 4.32
C ARG A 53 7.97 -2.24 4.26
N GLN A 54 7.13 -1.33 3.76
CA GLN A 54 5.70 -1.61 3.60
C GLN A 54 5.45 -2.77 2.62
N ILE A 55 6.10 -2.74 1.46
CA ILE A 55 5.93 -3.78 0.45
C ILE A 55 6.59 -5.10 0.88
N ALA A 56 7.75 -5.06 1.53
CA ALA A 56 8.39 -6.24 2.09
C ALA A 56 7.46 -6.92 3.11
N LEU A 57 6.81 -6.15 4.00
CA LEU A 57 5.84 -6.69 4.96
C LEU A 57 4.61 -7.31 4.26
N ALA A 58 4.16 -6.77 3.13
CA ALA A 58 3.13 -7.40 2.31
C ALA A 58 3.64 -8.75 1.73
N LEU A 59 4.83 -8.76 1.12
CA LEU A 59 5.42 -9.95 0.50
C LEU A 59 5.77 -11.07 1.50
N GLU A 60 5.93 -10.73 2.78
CA GLU A 60 6.04 -11.69 3.88
C GLU A 60 4.76 -12.52 4.12
N GLN A 61 3.60 -11.98 3.75
CA GLN A 61 2.31 -12.63 4.01
C GLN A 61 2.10 -13.82 3.09
N ARG A 62 1.59 -14.92 3.67
CA ARG A 62 1.31 -16.18 2.97
C ARG A 62 -0.16 -16.36 2.60
N ASP A 63 -1.05 -15.67 3.29
CA ASP A 63 -2.48 -15.62 2.97
C ASP A 63 -2.76 -14.39 2.09
N PHE A 64 -3.64 -14.54 1.09
CA PHE A 64 -3.95 -13.47 0.15
C PHE A 64 -4.56 -12.26 0.85
N CYS A 65 -5.47 -12.44 1.81
CA CYS A 65 -6.14 -11.32 2.46
C CYS A 65 -5.23 -10.61 3.48
N ASP A 66 -4.25 -11.32 4.08
CA ASP A 66 -3.20 -10.63 4.85
C ASP A 66 -2.28 -9.81 3.95
N PHE A 67 -1.92 -10.35 2.78
CA PHE A 67 -1.13 -9.65 1.76
C PHE A 67 -1.85 -8.39 1.27
N GLU A 68 -3.12 -8.54 0.87
CA GLU A 68 -3.92 -7.51 0.22
C GLU A 68 -4.04 -6.24 1.07
N ILE A 69 -4.30 -6.36 2.38
CA ILE A 69 -4.42 -5.20 3.27
C ILE A 69 -3.11 -4.41 3.33
N GLN A 70 -1.97 -5.08 3.53
CA GLN A 70 -0.67 -4.37 3.57
C GLN A 70 -0.31 -3.78 2.20
N PHE A 71 -0.65 -4.51 1.14
CA PHE A 71 -0.40 -4.13 -0.24
C PHE A 71 -1.20 -2.91 -0.66
N GLU A 72 -2.51 -2.87 -0.38
CA GLU A 72 -3.38 -1.72 -0.66
C GLU A 72 -2.92 -0.48 0.12
N MET A 73 -2.54 -0.66 1.40
CA MET A 73 -2.07 0.48 2.19
C MET A 73 -0.73 1.04 1.69
N GLY A 74 0.20 0.18 1.27
CA GLY A 74 1.43 0.60 0.61
C GLY A 74 1.18 1.29 -0.74
N HIS A 75 0.18 0.83 -1.48
CA HIS A 75 -0.27 1.44 -2.75
C HIS A 75 -0.83 2.86 -2.55
N ASN A 76 -1.65 3.07 -1.51
CA ASN A 76 -2.33 4.35 -1.26
C ASN A 76 -1.35 5.48 -0.89
N ALA A 77 -0.18 5.16 -0.36
CA ALA A 77 0.83 6.16 -0.02
C ALA A 77 1.31 6.96 -1.25
N ILE A 78 1.48 6.31 -2.41
CA ILE A 78 1.87 7.00 -3.65
C ILE A 78 0.78 7.96 -4.13
N HIS A 79 -0.48 7.55 -4.07
CA HIS A 79 -1.61 8.40 -4.41
C HIS A 79 -1.63 9.69 -3.60
N SER A 80 -1.55 9.57 -2.26
CA SER A 80 -1.53 10.73 -1.37
C SER A 80 -0.32 11.62 -1.61
N TRP A 81 0.88 11.03 -1.74
CA TRP A 81 2.11 11.81 -1.80
C TRP A 81 2.36 12.43 -3.16
N VAL A 82 1.93 11.82 -4.27
CA VAL A 82 2.02 12.46 -5.60
C VAL A 82 0.95 13.52 -5.80
N GLY A 83 -0.29 13.24 -5.41
CA GLY A 83 -1.39 14.19 -5.54
C GLY A 83 -1.25 15.39 -4.60
N GLY A 84 -0.79 15.13 -3.37
CA GLY A 84 -0.67 16.15 -2.33
C GLY A 84 -2.02 16.83 -2.03
N PRO A 85 -2.03 18.15 -1.76
CA PRO A 85 -3.26 18.90 -1.52
C PRO A 85 -4.05 19.22 -2.80
N SER A 86 -3.67 18.67 -3.97
CA SER A 86 -4.41 18.94 -5.20
C SER A 86 -5.79 18.28 -5.20
N PRO A 87 -6.87 19.03 -5.49
CA PRO A 87 -8.21 18.46 -5.66
C PRO A 87 -8.40 17.73 -6.99
N TYR A 88 -7.48 17.85 -7.96
CA TYR A 88 -7.57 17.23 -9.30
C TYR A 88 -6.38 16.31 -9.57
N GLY A 89 -5.83 15.70 -8.52
CA GLY A 89 -4.64 14.87 -8.58
C GLY A 89 -4.88 13.44 -8.12
N MET A 90 -3.78 12.73 -7.87
CA MET A 90 -3.80 11.34 -7.44
C MET A 90 -4.28 11.12 -6.00
N SER A 91 -4.36 12.16 -5.18
CA SER A 91 -4.75 12.04 -3.77
C SER A 91 -6.26 11.88 -3.57
N THR A 92 -7.04 11.87 -4.65
CA THR A 92 -8.52 11.81 -4.63
C THR A 92 -9.03 10.71 -5.54
N LEU A 93 -9.96 9.90 -5.01
CA LEU A 93 -10.56 8.80 -5.75
C LEU A 93 -11.35 9.27 -6.99
N HIS A 94 -11.85 10.51 -6.98
CA HIS A 94 -12.64 11.07 -8.08
C HIS A 94 -11.81 11.37 -9.33
N TYR A 95 -10.55 11.76 -9.15
CA TYR A 95 -9.73 12.28 -10.25
C TYR A 95 -8.44 11.49 -10.50
N THR A 96 -8.05 10.58 -9.60
CA THR A 96 -6.76 9.90 -9.73
C THR A 96 -6.58 9.16 -11.04
N SER A 97 -7.63 8.58 -11.62
CA SER A 97 -7.54 7.81 -12.87
C SER A 97 -7.35 8.67 -14.12
N TYR A 98 -7.58 9.98 -14.04
CA TYR A 98 -7.36 10.90 -15.16
C TYR A 98 -5.86 11.19 -15.35
N ASP A 99 -5.06 11.11 -14.29
CA ASP A 99 -3.63 11.40 -14.33
C ASP A 99 -2.88 10.22 -15.00
N PRO A 100 -2.09 10.43 -16.07
CA PRO A 100 -1.36 9.35 -16.72
C PRO A 100 -0.39 8.57 -15.81
N LEU A 101 0.11 9.19 -14.73
CA LEU A 101 0.96 8.49 -13.76
C LEU A 101 0.20 7.39 -13.00
N PHE A 102 -1.13 7.46 -12.94
CA PHE A 102 -1.98 6.40 -12.41
C PHE A 102 -1.62 5.04 -13.00
N TYR A 103 -1.52 4.95 -14.34
CA TYR A 103 -1.24 3.69 -15.00
C TYR A 103 0.19 3.19 -14.72
N LEU A 104 1.18 4.09 -14.65
CA LEU A 104 2.55 3.70 -14.28
C LEU A 104 2.61 3.13 -12.86
N HIS A 105 1.92 3.79 -11.92
CA HIS A 105 1.81 3.32 -10.54
C HIS A 105 1.09 1.95 -10.47
N HIS A 106 -0.02 1.79 -11.20
CA HIS A 106 -0.78 0.55 -11.21
C HIS A 106 -0.06 -0.59 -11.93
N SER A 107 0.74 -0.32 -12.96
CA SER A 107 1.64 -1.33 -13.55
C SER A 107 2.69 -1.81 -12.55
N ASN A 108 3.26 -0.92 -11.73
CA ASN A 108 4.16 -1.35 -10.66
C ASN A 108 3.41 -2.09 -9.54
N THR A 109 2.18 -1.69 -9.23
CA THR A 109 1.33 -2.31 -8.19
C THR A 109 0.98 -3.74 -8.60
N ASP A 110 0.48 -3.93 -9.82
CA ASP A 110 0.20 -5.26 -10.37
C ASP A 110 1.47 -6.12 -10.50
N ARG A 111 2.62 -5.52 -10.87
CA ARG A 111 3.91 -6.22 -10.83
C ARG A 111 4.26 -6.75 -9.44
N ILE A 112 4.00 -6.00 -8.38
CA ILE A 112 4.23 -6.45 -7.00
C ILE A 112 3.30 -7.61 -6.65
N TRP A 113 2.06 -7.60 -7.13
CA TRP A 113 1.15 -8.75 -6.97
C TRP A 113 1.67 -9.98 -7.73
N ALA A 114 2.15 -9.83 -8.96
CA ALA A 114 2.80 -10.91 -9.72
C ALA A 114 4.05 -11.47 -9.01
N ILE A 115 4.85 -10.61 -8.37
CA ILE A 115 5.98 -11.03 -7.51
C ILE A 115 5.48 -11.86 -6.33
N TRP A 116 4.40 -11.44 -5.66
CA TRP A 116 3.79 -12.22 -4.58
C TRP A 116 3.31 -13.59 -5.08
N GLN A 117 2.66 -13.65 -6.23
CA GLN A 117 2.23 -14.93 -6.84
C GLN A 117 3.42 -15.84 -7.16
N ALA A 118 4.52 -15.29 -7.67
CA ALA A 118 5.75 -16.03 -7.92
C ALA A 118 6.40 -16.54 -6.62
N LEU A 119 6.39 -15.74 -5.55
CA LEU A 119 6.81 -16.18 -4.20
C LEU A 119 5.93 -17.30 -3.67
N GLN A 120 4.60 -17.19 -3.81
CA GLN A 120 3.65 -18.22 -3.40
C GLN A 120 3.89 -19.53 -4.16
N LYS A 121 4.10 -19.44 -5.48
CA LYS A 121 4.49 -20.59 -6.31
C LYS A 121 5.80 -21.22 -5.84
N TYR A 122 6.82 -20.40 -5.53
CA TYR A 122 8.10 -20.88 -4.97
C TYR A 122 7.92 -21.55 -3.60
N ARG A 123 7.02 -21.04 -2.76
CA ARG A 123 6.65 -21.61 -1.44
C ARG A 123 5.79 -22.87 -1.53
N GLY A 124 5.31 -23.25 -2.71
CA GLY A 124 4.35 -24.34 -2.89
C GLY A 124 2.94 -24.03 -2.38
N LEU A 125 2.59 -22.75 -2.31
CA LEU A 125 1.27 -22.26 -1.87
C LEU A 125 0.38 -21.88 -3.06
N PRO A 126 -0.94 -21.80 -2.87
CA PRO A 126 -1.84 -21.28 -3.90
C PRO A 126 -1.46 -19.84 -4.30
N TYR A 127 -1.41 -19.58 -5.61
CA TYR A 127 -1.03 -18.28 -6.20
C TYR A 127 -2.06 -17.74 -7.22
N ASN A 128 -2.79 -18.63 -7.91
CA ASN A 128 -3.91 -18.26 -8.79
C ASN A 128 -5.29 -18.45 -8.11
N SER A 129 -5.32 -18.45 -6.78
CA SER A 129 -6.57 -18.54 -6.01
C SER A 129 -6.36 -18.02 -4.60
N ALA A 130 -7.45 -17.66 -3.94
CA ALA A 130 -7.48 -17.29 -2.54
C ALA A 130 -8.57 -18.07 -1.80
N ASN A 131 -8.27 -18.51 -0.59
CA ASN A 131 -9.19 -19.25 0.27
C ASN A 131 -10.02 -18.34 1.19
N CYS A 132 -9.73 -17.04 1.20
CA CYS A 132 -10.45 -16.01 1.92
C CYS A 132 -11.37 -15.23 0.96
N GLU A 133 -12.42 -14.60 1.51
CA GLU A 133 -13.34 -13.72 0.75
C GLU A 133 -13.94 -14.33 -0.53
N ILE A 134 -14.12 -15.65 -0.58
CA ILE A 134 -14.59 -16.41 -1.77
C ILE A 134 -15.88 -15.82 -2.36
N ASN A 135 -16.80 -15.38 -1.49
CA ASN A 135 -18.06 -14.78 -1.92
C ASN A 135 -17.86 -13.43 -2.63
N LYS A 136 -16.85 -12.64 -2.25
CA LYS A 136 -16.51 -11.39 -2.93
C LYS A 136 -15.83 -11.69 -4.27
N LEU A 137 -14.88 -12.63 -4.31
CA LEU A 137 -14.15 -12.98 -5.54
C LEU A 137 -15.04 -13.51 -6.67
N LYS A 138 -16.19 -14.09 -6.35
CA LYS A 138 -17.19 -14.55 -7.32
C LYS A 138 -18.05 -13.43 -7.91
N LYS A 139 -18.13 -12.27 -7.25
CA LYS A 139 -18.96 -11.16 -7.74
C LYS A 139 -18.30 -10.55 -8.97
N PRO A 140 -19.04 -10.36 -10.07
CA PRO A 140 -18.56 -9.59 -11.20
C PRO A 140 -18.31 -8.14 -10.80
N MET A 141 -17.20 -7.59 -11.27
CA MET A 141 -16.78 -6.21 -11.03
C MET A 141 -17.32 -5.32 -12.15
N MET A 142 -18.19 -4.38 -11.79
CA MET A 142 -18.56 -3.29 -12.68
C MET A 142 -17.41 -2.27 -12.75
N PRO A 143 -17.17 -1.62 -13.89
CA PRO A 143 -17.92 -1.72 -15.15
C PRO A 143 -17.48 -2.87 -16.06
N PHE A 144 -16.50 -3.69 -15.69
CA PHE A 144 -15.95 -4.74 -16.57
C PHE A 144 -17.00 -5.78 -16.97
N SER A 145 -17.92 -6.12 -16.08
CA SER A 145 -19.03 -7.04 -16.39
C SER A 145 -20.21 -6.39 -17.12
N SER A 146 -20.16 -5.07 -17.38
CA SER A 146 -21.24 -4.36 -18.08
C SER A 146 -21.38 -4.84 -19.52
N ASP A 147 -22.58 -4.74 -20.06
CA ASP A 147 -22.81 -4.98 -21.48
C ASP A 147 -22.21 -3.91 -22.38
N ASP A 148 -22.03 -2.70 -21.85
CA ASP A 148 -21.37 -1.58 -22.53
C ASP A 148 -19.85 -1.74 -22.60
N ASN A 149 -19.27 -2.71 -21.90
CA ASN A 149 -17.83 -2.97 -21.99
C ASN A 149 -17.50 -3.67 -23.31
N HIS A 150 -16.93 -2.91 -24.25
CA HIS A 150 -16.51 -3.42 -25.56
C HIS A 150 -15.23 -4.27 -25.52
N ASN A 151 -14.49 -4.30 -24.41
CA ASN A 151 -13.29 -5.12 -24.28
C ASN A 151 -13.66 -6.53 -23.80
N GLU A 152 -13.72 -7.47 -24.75
CA GLU A 152 -14.09 -8.87 -24.52
C GLU A 152 -13.21 -9.56 -23.47
N VAL A 153 -11.91 -9.27 -23.43
CA VAL A 153 -10.96 -9.87 -22.48
C VAL A 153 -11.32 -9.45 -21.06
N THR A 154 -11.48 -8.14 -20.81
CA THR A 154 -11.83 -7.66 -19.47
C THR A 154 -13.24 -8.10 -19.04
N LYS A 155 -14.17 -8.23 -19.99
CA LYS A 155 -15.51 -8.75 -19.72
C LYS A 155 -15.48 -10.23 -19.32
N ALA A 156 -14.68 -11.04 -20.03
CA ALA A 156 -14.49 -12.46 -19.74
C ALA A 156 -13.85 -12.72 -18.36
N HIS A 157 -12.95 -11.83 -17.93
CA HIS A 157 -12.22 -11.89 -16.64
C HIS A 157 -12.74 -10.89 -15.61
N SER A 158 -14.04 -10.54 -15.67
CA SER A 158 -14.64 -9.53 -14.81
C SER A 158 -14.85 -9.95 -13.34
N THR A 159 -14.50 -11.18 -12.95
CA THR A 159 -14.57 -11.64 -11.55
C THR A 159 -13.18 -11.75 -10.95
N GLY A 160 -13.08 -11.53 -9.63
CA GLY A 160 -11.80 -11.66 -8.91
C GLY A 160 -11.15 -13.02 -9.09
N ILE A 161 -11.93 -14.13 -9.16
CA ILE A 161 -11.36 -15.47 -9.41
C ILE A 161 -10.65 -15.57 -10.76
N LYS A 162 -11.20 -14.94 -11.80
CA LYS A 162 -10.66 -15.02 -13.16
C LYS A 162 -9.52 -14.03 -13.42
N SER A 163 -9.37 -13.01 -12.58
CA SER A 163 -8.31 -12.02 -12.73
C SER A 163 -6.98 -12.43 -12.06
N PHE A 164 -6.92 -13.55 -11.34
CA PHE A 164 -5.70 -14.01 -10.69
C PHE A 164 -4.61 -14.41 -11.70
N ASP A 165 -4.98 -15.13 -12.77
CA ASP A 165 -3.99 -15.57 -13.76
C ASP A 165 -3.80 -14.47 -14.82
N TYR A 166 -2.85 -13.58 -14.58
CA TYR A 166 -2.58 -12.47 -15.49
C TYR A 166 -2.08 -12.92 -16.87
N HIS A 167 -1.62 -14.17 -17.03
CA HIS A 167 -1.27 -14.69 -18.35
C HIS A 167 -2.49 -14.85 -19.26
N GLU A 168 -3.69 -15.06 -18.72
CA GLU A 168 -4.94 -15.07 -19.50
C GLU A 168 -5.31 -13.67 -20.05
N LEU A 169 -4.71 -12.62 -19.49
CA LEU A 169 -4.85 -11.23 -19.93
C LEU A 169 -3.79 -10.82 -20.98
N ASN A 170 -2.93 -11.76 -21.40
CA ASN A 170 -1.93 -11.59 -22.47
C ASN A 170 -0.92 -10.45 -22.25
N TYR A 171 -0.49 -10.24 -21.01
CA TYR A 171 0.67 -9.40 -20.72
C TYR A 171 1.71 -10.14 -19.87
N GLU A 172 2.93 -9.61 -19.88
CA GLU A 172 4.03 -10.11 -19.07
C GLU A 172 4.87 -8.94 -18.55
N TYR A 173 5.62 -9.22 -17.48
CA TYR A 173 6.63 -8.31 -16.96
C TYR A 173 8.00 -8.73 -17.45
N ASP A 174 8.84 -7.75 -17.78
CA ASP A 174 10.23 -7.93 -18.18
C ASP A 174 11.01 -8.78 -17.17
N ASN A 175 10.79 -8.56 -15.88
CA ASN A 175 11.30 -9.40 -14.81
C ASN A 175 10.49 -9.24 -13.52
N LEU A 176 10.54 -10.28 -12.68
CA LEU A 176 9.92 -10.30 -11.34
C LEU A 176 10.96 -10.13 -10.22
N ASN A 177 12.14 -9.55 -10.51
CA ASN A 177 13.13 -9.31 -9.48
C ASN A 177 12.71 -8.13 -8.60
N PHE A 178 12.80 -8.28 -7.29
CA PHE A 178 12.53 -7.19 -6.35
C PHE A 178 13.84 -6.63 -5.84
N HIS A 179 14.15 -5.37 -6.16
CA HIS A 179 15.40 -4.70 -5.79
C HIS A 179 16.67 -5.50 -6.16
N GLY A 180 16.67 -6.10 -7.35
CA GLY A 180 17.79 -6.90 -7.85
C GLY A 180 17.82 -8.34 -7.29
N MET A 181 16.94 -8.70 -6.36
CA MET A 181 16.80 -10.06 -5.86
C MET A 181 15.84 -10.87 -6.75
N THR A 182 16.30 -12.05 -7.16
CA THR A 182 15.44 -13.10 -7.72
C THR A 182 14.45 -13.61 -6.66
N ILE A 183 13.38 -14.28 -7.09
CA ILE A 183 12.36 -14.85 -6.17
C ILE A 183 12.98 -15.72 -5.05
N PRO A 184 13.93 -16.64 -5.31
CA PRO A 184 14.58 -17.40 -4.24
C PRO A 184 15.41 -16.52 -3.27
N GLN A 185 16.12 -15.52 -3.79
CA GLN A 185 16.91 -14.59 -2.95
C GLN A 185 15.99 -13.72 -2.08
N LEU A 186 14.88 -13.27 -2.65
CA LEU A 186 13.86 -12.51 -1.93
C LEU A 186 13.25 -13.33 -0.80
N GLU A 187 12.90 -14.59 -1.03
CA GLU A 187 12.38 -15.46 0.04
C GLU A 187 13.40 -15.64 1.18
N VAL A 188 14.69 -15.82 0.87
CA VAL A 188 15.75 -15.86 1.91
C VAL A 188 15.83 -14.53 2.67
N HIS A 189 15.76 -13.40 1.96
CA HIS A 189 15.79 -12.08 2.57
C HIS A 189 14.59 -11.85 3.51
N LEU A 190 13.37 -12.18 3.07
CA LEU A 190 12.16 -12.06 3.88
C LEU A 190 12.21 -12.96 5.12
N ASN A 191 12.72 -14.18 4.99
CA ASN A 191 12.92 -15.07 6.14
C ASN A 191 13.92 -14.50 7.15
N LYS A 192 15.01 -13.87 6.68
CA LYS A 192 15.99 -13.19 7.56
C LYS A 192 15.37 -12.02 8.32
N ILE A 193 14.47 -11.25 7.72
CA ILE A 193 13.71 -10.21 8.44
C ILE A 193 12.86 -10.84 9.55
N GLN A 194 12.26 -12.00 9.28
CA GLN A 194 11.42 -12.73 10.24
C GLN A 194 12.20 -13.42 11.37
N GLU A 195 13.54 -13.45 11.34
CA GLU A 195 14.34 -14.05 12.41
C GLU A 195 14.34 -13.22 13.70
N LYS A 196 14.05 -11.93 13.61
CA LYS A 196 14.03 -11.01 14.75
C LYS A 196 12.62 -10.80 15.29
N ASP A 197 12.54 -10.57 16.59
CA ASP A 197 11.33 -10.12 17.25
C ASP A 197 10.89 -8.76 16.70
N ARG A 198 9.58 -8.61 16.47
CA ARG A 198 8.99 -7.35 16.00
C ARG A 198 7.72 -7.01 16.76
N VAL A 199 7.50 -5.72 16.95
CA VAL A 199 6.29 -5.15 17.54
C VAL A 199 5.54 -4.39 16.45
N PHE A 200 4.25 -4.66 16.33
CA PHE A 200 3.37 -4.04 15.35
C PHE A 200 2.27 -3.23 16.03
N ALA A 201 1.93 -2.10 15.43
CA ALA A 201 0.67 -1.41 15.65
C ALA A 201 -0.35 -1.89 14.61
N GLY A 202 -1.47 -2.45 15.07
CA GLY A 202 -2.56 -2.95 14.25
C GLY A 202 -3.71 -1.94 14.18
N PHE A 203 -4.07 -1.50 12.96
CA PHE A 203 -5.12 -0.53 12.71
C PHE A 203 -6.32 -1.20 12.03
N LEU A 204 -7.52 -1.03 12.59
CA LEU A 204 -8.76 -1.44 11.96
C LEU A 204 -9.28 -0.29 11.10
N LEU A 205 -9.20 -0.44 9.77
CA LEU A 205 -9.55 0.63 8.83
C LEU A 205 -10.91 0.37 8.17
N ARG A 206 -11.59 1.47 7.85
CA ARG A 206 -12.86 1.53 7.15
C ARG A 206 -12.94 2.82 6.34
N ALA A 207 -13.91 2.88 5.43
CA ALA A 207 -14.26 4.09 4.70
C ALA A 207 -14.51 5.27 5.65
N ILE A 208 -13.89 6.42 5.35
CA ILE A 208 -14.06 7.68 6.10
C ILE A 208 -14.63 8.81 5.24
N GLY A 209 -14.98 8.53 3.98
CA GLY A 209 -15.63 9.46 3.04
C GLY A 209 -14.69 10.46 2.37
N GLN A 210 -13.38 10.37 2.62
CA GLN A 210 -12.36 11.26 2.08
C GLN A 210 -10.98 10.62 2.19
N SER A 211 -10.02 11.10 1.41
CA SER A 211 -8.63 10.74 1.59
C SER A 211 -8.01 11.43 2.81
N ALA A 212 -7.19 10.71 3.55
CA ALA A 212 -6.47 11.26 4.70
C ALA A 212 -5.15 10.54 4.96
N ASP A 213 -4.18 11.30 5.46
CA ASP A 213 -2.95 10.76 6.04
C ASP A 213 -3.15 10.53 7.53
N VAL A 214 -2.76 9.35 7.97
CA VAL A 214 -2.75 8.95 9.37
C VAL A 214 -1.31 8.93 9.81
N ASN A 215 -0.95 9.91 10.64
CA ASN A 215 0.36 9.99 11.28
C ASN A 215 0.20 9.56 12.74
N PHE A 216 1.17 8.82 13.27
CA PHE A 216 1.12 8.44 14.67
C PHE A 216 2.50 8.47 15.33
N ASP A 217 2.48 8.87 16.60
CA ASP A 217 3.66 8.94 17.46
C ASP A 217 3.57 7.89 18.55
N ILE A 218 4.72 7.32 18.91
CA ILE A 218 4.88 6.47 20.09
C ILE A 218 5.35 7.37 21.23
N CYS A 219 4.62 7.36 22.35
CA CYS A 219 4.88 8.24 23.48
C CYS A 219 5.07 7.46 24.77
N ARG A 220 6.13 7.81 25.51
CA ARG A 220 6.41 7.34 26.86
C ARG A 220 5.51 8.07 27.87
N LYS A 221 5.37 7.51 29.08
CA LYS A 221 4.61 8.13 30.18
C LYS A 221 5.16 9.48 30.65
N ASP A 222 6.45 9.72 30.45
CA ASP A 222 7.13 11.00 30.78
C ASP A 222 6.85 12.11 29.75
N GLY A 223 6.12 11.81 28.67
CA GLY A 223 5.73 12.74 27.62
C GLY A 223 6.70 12.81 26.44
N GLU A 224 7.81 12.06 26.46
CA GLU A 224 8.69 11.94 25.29
C GLU A 224 8.00 11.14 24.19
N CYS A 225 7.90 11.72 22.99
CA CYS A 225 7.29 11.10 21.84
C CYS A 225 8.29 10.99 20.69
N HIS A 226 8.24 9.89 19.96
CA HIS A 226 8.97 9.69 18.72
C HIS A 226 7.98 9.32 17.60
N PHE A 227 8.24 9.82 16.39
CA PHE A 227 7.44 9.47 15.22
C PHE A 227 7.41 7.96 15.01
N GLY A 228 6.21 7.38 15.02
CA GLY A 228 6.00 5.94 14.88
C GLY A 228 5.83 5.54 13.41
N GLY A 229 5.08 6.34 12.65
CA GLY A 229 4.86 6.07 11.24
C GLY A 229 3.73 6.87 10.62
N THR A 230 3.53 6.63 9.33
CA THR A 230 2.47 7.24 8.54
C THR A 230 1.91 6.25 7.53
N PHE A 231 0.62 6.34 7.24
CA PHE A 231 -0.03 5.63 6.14
C PHE A 231 -1.20 6.45 5.63
N CYS A 232 -1.68 6.15 4.42
CA CYS A 232 -2.66 6.97 3.72
C CYS A 232 -3.92 6.16 3.44
N VAL A 233 -5.08 6.63 3.88
CA VAL A 233 -6.37 6.09 3.47
C VAL A 233 -6.82 6.86 2.24
N LEU A 234 -6.98 6.17 1.11
CA LEU A 234 -7.52 6.76 -0.13
C LEU A 234 -9.04 6.63 -0.11
N GLY A 235 -9.75 7.72 -0.41
CA GLY A 235 -11.22 7.71 -0.40
C GLY A 235 -11.83 8.90 -1.12
N GLY A 236 -13.16 9.00 -1.04
CA GLY A 236 -13.91 10.10 -1.63
C GLY A 236 -15.37 10.08 -1.25
N GLN A 237 -16.06 11.20 -1.48
CA GLN A 237 -17.45 11.42 -1.06
C GLN A 237 -18.44 10.36 -1.58
N HIS A 238 -18.17 9.76 -2.74
CA HIS A 238 -19.05 8.77 -3.39
C HIS A 238 -18.44 7.36 -3.35
N GLU A 239 -17.46 7.12 -2.47
CA GLU A 239 -16.88 5.79 -2.32
C GLU A 239 -17.92 4.78 -1.83
N MET A 240 -17.74 3.52 -2.23
CA MET A 240 -18.49 2.42 -1.62
C MET A 240 -18.05 2.26 -0.18
N ALA A 241 -18.99 1.99 0.73
CA ALA A 241 -18.61 1.66 2.11
C ALA A 241 -17.76 0.38 2.14
N TRP A 242 -16.61 0.45 2.81
CA TRP A 242 -15.70 -0.67 3.00
C TRP A 242 -15.17 -0.69 4.44
N ALA A 243 -14.78 -1.88 4.88
CA ALA A 243 -14.07 -2.12 6.12
C ALA A 243 -13.23 -3.39 5.95
N PHE A 244 -11.98 -3.36 6.39
CA PHE A 244 -11.16 -4.57 6.38
C PHE A 244 -11.69 -5.56 7.42
N ASP A 245 -11.59 -6.84 7.09
CA ASP A 245 -11.87 -7.95 8.01
C ASP A 245 -10.71 -8.19 9.00
N ARG A 246 -9.52 -7.65 8.71
CA ARG A 246 -8.30 -7.78 9.52
C ARG A 246 -7.61 -6.44 9.75
N LEU A 247 -6.57 -6.46 10.59
CA LEU A 247 -5.80 -5.27 10.93
C LEU A 247 -4.73 -5.00 9.86
N PHE A 248 -4.61 -3.74 9.45
CA PHE A 248 -3.39 -3.25 8.82
C PHE A 248 -2.27 -3.21 9.88
N LEU A 249 -1.08 -3.73 9.57
CA LEU A 249 -0.01 -3.91 10.55
C LEU A 249 1.14 -2.99 10.20
N TYR A 250 1.59 -2.18 11.14
CA TYR A 250 2.73 -1.30 10.96
C TYR A 250 3.83 -1.65 11.94
N ASP A 251 5.04 -1.95 11.46
CA ASP A 251 6.19 -2.27 12.31
C ASP A 251 6.68 -1.01 13.06
N ILE A 252 6.52 -1.03 14.39
CA ILE A 252 6.91 0.06 15.29
C ILE A 252 8.19 -0.25 16.08
N THR A 253 8.85 -1.38 15.80
CA THR A 253 10.04 -1.84 16.54
C THR A 253 11.15 -0.80 16.55
N LYS A 254 11.39 -0.13 15.41
CA LYS A 254 12.41 0.91 15.31
C LYS A 254 12.09 2.14 16.18
N ALA A 255 10.81 2.54 16.23
CA ALA A 255 10.37 3.67 17.05
C ALA A 255 10.48 3.35 18.55
N LEU A 256 10.13 2.13 18.96
CA LEU A 256 10.30 1.67 20.34
C LEU A 256 11.77 1.65 20.76
N ASN A 257 12.65 1.10 19.91
CA ASN A 257 14.09 1.08 20.17
C ASN A 257 14.70 2.48 20.34
N LYS A 258 14.19 3.48 19.61
CA LYS A 258 14.62 4.88 19.73
C LYS A 258 14.22 5.51 21.07
N LEU A 259 13.11 5.05 21.65
CA LEU A 259 12.62 5.46 22.96
C LEU A 259 13.13 4.55 24.08
N HIS A 260 14.01 3.60 23.77
CA HIS A 260 14.50 2.58 24.71
C HIS A 260 13.35 1.80 25.38
N LEU A 261 12.32 1.48 24.60
CA LEU A 261 11.16 0.69 25.01
C LEU A 261 11.19 -0.70 24.38
N ASP A 262 10.59 -1.67 25.05
CA ASP A 262 10.26 -2.98 24.49
C ASP A 262 8.75 -3.24 24.36
N ALA A 263 8.37 -4.47 23.99
CA ALA A 263 6.96 -4.85 23.77
C ALA A 263 6.12 -4.94 25.06
N TYR A 264 6.77 -5.02 26.22
CA TYR A 264 6.16 -5.19 27.53
C TYR A 264 6.08 -3.88 28.33
N ASP A 265 6.83 -2.85 27.90
CA ASP A 265 6.72 -1.52 28.45
C ASP A 265 5.38 -0.85 28.13
N ASP A 266 4.91 0.00 29.06
CA ASP A 266 3.72 0.81 28.83
C ASP A 266 4.05 2.06 28.00
N PHE A 267 3.49 2.13 26.79
CA PHE A 267 3.53 3.31 25.93
C PHE A 267 2.16 3.61 25.31
N LEU A 268 2.01 4.84 24.81
CA LEU A 268 0.79 5.30 24.13
C LEU A 268 1.07 5.51 22.64
N ILE A 269 0.09 5.19 21.80
CA ILE A 269 0.12 5.50 20.37
C ILE A 269 -0.83 6.67 20.12
N ASN A 270 -0.27 7.84 19.85
CA ASN A 270 -1.02 9.05 19.57
C ASN A 270 -1.25 9.18 18.07
N VAL A 271 -2.50 9.01 17.64
CA VAL A 271 -2.89 9.05 16.22
C VAL A 271 -3.44 10.42 15.86
N SER A 272 -2.96 10.98 14.75
CA SER A 272 -3.45 12.21 14.13
C SER A 272 -3.83 11.94 12.68
N ILE A 273 -5.09 12.24 12.35
CA ILE A 273 -5.64 12.08 11.00
C ILE A 273 -5.74 13.47 10.36
N VAL A 274 -5.17 13.63 9.18
CA VAL A 274 -5.15 14.90 8.44
C VAL A 274 -5.64 14.64 7.03
N ASN A 275 -6.64 15.40 6.57
CA ASN A 275 -7.12 15.26 5.20
C ASN A 275 -6.11 15.85 4.19
N ILE A 276 -6.39 15.70 2.89
CA ILE A 276 -5.47 16.15 1.84
C ILE A 276 -5.23 17.68 1.86
N GLU A 277 -6.19 18.46 2.34
CA GLU A 277 -6.07 19.93 2.48
C GLU A 277 -5.28 20.36 3.72
N GLY A 278 -4.85 19.42 4.58
CA GLY A 278 -4.11 19.71 5.80
C GLY A 278 -4.98 19.97 7.04
N VAL A 279 -6.29 19.72 6.96
CA VAL A 279 -7.23 19.88 8.07
C VAL A 279 -7.21 18.63 8.95
N LYS A 280 -7.05 18.83 10.26
CA LYS A 280 -7.09 17.75 11.24
C LYS A 280 -8.51 17.21 11.40
N LEU A 281 -8.66 15.90 11.23
CA LEU A 281 -9.93 15.20 11.38
C LEU A 281 -10.08 14.63 12.81
N PRO A 282 -11.32 14.32 13.25
CA PRO A 282 -11.55 13.69 14.55
C PRO A 282 -10.87 12.33 14.66
N SER A 283 -10.16 12.08 15.77
CA SER A 283 -9.51 10.79 16.02
C SER A 283 -10.51 9.63 16.15
N SER A 284 -11.78 9.92 16.44
CA SER A 284 -12.86 8.92 16.52
C SER A 284 -13.23 8.27 15.18
N LEU A 285 -12.69 8.76 14.07
CA LEU A 285 -12.89 8.14 12.75
C LEU A 285 -12.31 6.72 12.70
N LEU A 286 -11.18 6.51 13.39
CA LEU A 286 -10.49 5.22 13.50
C LEU A 286 -10.50 4.74 14.95
N PRO A 287 -10.73 3.44 15.19
CA PRO A 287 -10.51 2.84 16.50
C PRO A 287 -9.06 3.00 16.98
N ARG A 288 -8.84 2.84 18.28
CA ARG A 288 -7.48 2.82 18.83
C ARG A 288 -6.70 1.62 18.26
N PRO A 289 -5.41 1.80 17.93
CA PRO A 289 -4.58 0.71 17.44
C PRO A 289 -4.32 -0.33 18.53
N THR A 290 -4.17 -1.58 18.10
CA THR A 290 -3.78 -2.71 18.95
C THR A 290 -2.28 -2.94 18.84
N ILE A 291 -1.63 -3.35 19.93
CA ILE A 291 -0.21 -3.73 19.91
C ILE A 291 -0.11 -5.25 19.72
N MET A 292 0.74 -5.69 18.80
CA MET A 292 0.98 -7.10 18.52
C MET A 292 2.48 -7.40 18.56
N PHE A 293 2.87 -8.36 19.38
CA PHE A 293 4.23 -8.91 19.39
C PHE A 293 4.32 -10.14 18.49
N LYS A 294 5.29 -10.16 17.58
CA LYS A 294 5.57 -11.30 16.71
C LYS A 294 7.00 -11.79 17.00
N PRO A 295 7.16 -12.95 17.66
CA PRO A 295 8.48 -13.48 17.94
C PRO A 295 9.20 -13.86 16.64
N GLY A 296 10.52 -13.75 16.67
CA GLY A 296 11.40 -14.19 15.61
C GLY A 296 11.29 -15.69 15.36
N LYS A 297 11.37 -16.08 14.09
CA LYS A 297 11.34 -17.49 13.66
C LYS A 297 12.73 -18.15 13.63
N GLY A 298 13.79 -17.41 13.96
CA GLY A 298 15.15 -17.94 14.05
C GLY A 298 15.20 -19.08 15.06
N THR A 299 15.93 -20.15 14.73
CA THR A 299 16.01 -21.41 15.50
C THR A 299 15.94 -21.18 17.00
N GLN A 300 14.80 -21.51 17.61
CA GLN A 300 14.79 -22.00 18.97
C GLN A 300 15.65 -23.26 18.96
N HIS A 301 16.94 -23.12 19.27
CA HIS A 301 17.67 -24.23 19.84
C HIS A 301 16.92 -24.58 21.13
N HIS A 302 16.16 -25.67 21.07
CA HIS A 302 15.63 -26.35 22.25
C HIS A 302 16.78 -26.47 23.25
N HIS A 303 16.68 -25.74 24.36
CA HIS A 303 17.39 -26.04 25.59
C HIS A 303 16.57 -27.03 26.40
#